data_AF-A0A6G3WQP9-F1
#
_entry.id   AF-A0A6G3WQP9-F1
#
_cell.length_a   1.000
_cell.length_b   1.000
_cell.length_c   1.000
_cell.angle_alpha   90.00
_cell.angle_beta   90.00
_cell.angle_gamma   90.00
#
_symmetry.space_group_name_H-M   'P 1'
#
loop_
_entity.id
_entity.type
_entity.pdbx_description
1 polymer ?
#
loop_
_entity_poly.entity_id
_entity_poly.type
_entity_poly.pdbx_seq_one_letter_code
_entity_poly.pdbx_strand_id
1 'polypeptide(L)'
;MESLRIIDTWPVTTAAAAVVRADGTVLGTHGPADHRFPLASVTKPLAAYAALVAYEEGAVELDEPAGPEGSTVRHLLAHTSGLAFDEHRVTAPPGNRRLYSNAGFEVLGDHIAK
;
A
#
# COMPACT_ATOMS: atom_id res chain seq x y z
N MET A 1 18.79 3.12 22.92
CA MET A 1 17.38 2.89 22.58
C MET A 1 17.08 1.42 22.80
N GLU A 2 16.87 1.02 24.05
CA GLU A 2 16.78 -0.39 24.44
C GLU A 2 15.55 -1.09 23.82
N SER A 3 14.50 -0.33 23.53
CA SER A 3 13.26 -0.84 22.95
C SER A 3 13.44 -1.56 21.62
N LEU A 4 14.39 -1.16 20.77
CA LEU A 4 14.60 -1.81 19.46
C LEU A 4 15.33 -3.16 19.57
N ARG A 5 16.06 -3.41 20.67
CA ARG A 5 16.78 -4.68 20.88
C ARG A 5 15.85 -5.87 21.07
N ILE A 6 14.57 -5.63 21.36
CA ILE A 6 13.57 -6.70 21.50
C ILE A 6 13.50 -7.59 20.26
N ILE A 7 13.81 -7.07 19.06
CA ILE A 7 13.75 -7.84 17.82
C ILE A 7 14.82 -8.95 17.76
N ASP A 8 15.88 -8.88 18.59
CA ASP A 8 16.88 -9.96 18.72
C ASP A 8 16.27 -11.24 19.31
N THR A 9 15.14 -11.12 20.01
CA THR A 9 14.44 -12.25 20.64
C THR A 9 13.45 -12.93 19.70
N TRP A 10 13.20 -12.35 18.51
CA TRP A 10 12.21 -12.87 17.58
C TRP A 10 12.71 -14.15 16.91
N PRO A 11 11.85 -15.16 16.72
CA PRO A 11 12.23 -16.43 16.10
C PRO A 11 12.28 -16.31 14.57
N VAL A 12 13.10 -15.39 14.05
CA VAL A 12 13.28 -15.12 12.61
C VAL A 12 14.76 -15.03 12.26
N THR A 13 15.09 -15.30 11.00
CA THR A 13 16.49 -15.30 10.53
C THR A 13 17.10 -13.90 10.48
N THR A 14 16.33 -12.88 10.13
CA THR A 14 16.81 -11.50 10.00
C THR A 14 15.67 -10.54 10.30
N ALA A 15 15.92 -9.58 11.20
CA ALA A 15 15.00 -8.51 11.53
C ALA A 15 15.78 -7.18 11.58
N ALA A 16 15.16 -6.12 11.09
CA ALA A 16 15.66 -4.76 11.20
C ALA A 16 14.51 -3.81 11.53
N ALA A 17 14.78 -2.77 12.32
CA ALA A 17 13.78 -1.77 12.71
C ALA A 17 14.43 -0.40 12.92
N ALA A 18 13.65 0.66 12.70
CA ALA A 18 14.05 2.03 12.95
C ALA A 18 12.90 2.82 13.57
N VAL A 19 13.22 3.82 14.39
CA VAL A 19 12.26 4.82 14.89
C VAL A 19 12.55 6.14 14.20
N VAL A 20 11.59 6.64 13.44
CA VAL A 20 11.69 7.89 12.69
C VAL A 20 10.67 8.89 13.23
N ARG A 21 11.09 10.11 13.55
CA ARG A 21 10.19 11.21 13.95
C ARG A 21 9.46 11.81 12.75
N ALA A 22 8.43 12.59 13.04
CA ALA A 22 7.68 13.34 12.02
C ALA A 22 8.56 14.32 11.21
N ASP A 23 9.66 14.82 11.79
CA ASP A 23 10.64 15.68 11.12
C ASP A 23 11.69 14.90 10.29
N GLY A 24 11.55 13.58 10.20
CA GLY A 24 12.49 12.69 9.52
C GLY A 24 13.70 12.27 10.34
N THR A 25 13.87 12.77 11.56
CA THR A 25 15.00 12.38 12.42
C THR A 25 14.92 10.90 12.79
N VAL A 26 15.96 10.14 12.44
CA VAL A 26 16.13 8.75 12.89
C VAL A 26 16.64 8.77 14.33
N LEU A 27 15.80 8.32 15.26
CA LEU A 27 16.13 8.27 16.69
C LEU A 27 16.92 7.04 17.08
N GLY A 28 16.88 6.01 16.24
CA GLY A 28 17.65 4.78 16.41
C GLY A 28 17.25 3.73 15.40
N THR A 29 18.18 2.80 15.19
CA THR A 29 18.05 1.64 14.31
C THR A 29 18.56 0.41 15.04
N HIS A 30 18.06 -0.77 14.69
CA HIS A 30 18.58 -2.05 15.16
C HIS A 30 18.45 -3.10 14.06
N GLY A 31 19.41 -4.04 13.99
CA GLY A 31 19.53 -4.99 12.90
C GLY A 31 20.18 -4.43 11.63
N PRO A 32 20.32 -5.23 10.55
CA PRO A 32 21.01 -4.83 9.33
C PRO A 32 20.11 -3.96 8.45
N ALA A 33 20.17 -2.63 8.65
CA ALA A 33 19.31 -1.67 7.95
C ALA A 33 19.47 -1.68 6.41
N ASP A 34 20.65 -2.05 5.91
CA ASP A 34 20.93 -2.13 4.46
C ASP A 34 20.50 -3.47 3.83
N HIS A 35 19.94 -4.39 4.61
CA HIS A 35 19.43 -5.65 4.08
C HIS A 35 18.16 -5.43 3.26
N ARG A 36 18.10 -6.01 2.05
CA ARG A 36 16.92 -5.92 1.18
C ARG A 36 15.87 -6.94 1.62
N PHE A 37 14.70 -6.45 2.03
CA PHE A 37 13.54 -7.29 2.38
C PHE A 37 12.48 -7.29 1.26
N PRO A 38 11.82 -8.42 0.97
CA PRO A 38 10.59 -8.41 0.19
C PRO A 38 9.48 -7.74 1.01
N LEU A 39 8.91 -6.64 0.49
CA LEU A 39 7.97 -5.81 1.23
C LEU A 39 6.54 -6.38 1.30
N ALA A 40 6.20 -7.32 0.39
CA ALA A 40 4.82 -7.79 0.21
C ALA A 40 3.85 -6.60 0.18
N SER A 41 2.82 -6.62 1.03
CA SER A 41 1.81 -5.55 1.10
C SER A 41 2.29 -4.22 1.68
N VAL A 42 3.50 -4.14 2.26
CA VAL A 42 4.14 -2.85 2.62
C VAL A 42 4.49 -2.04 1.36
N THR A 43 4.38 -2.63 0.17
CA THR A 43 4.43 -1.93 -1.12
C THR A 43 3.25 -0.98 -1.33
N LYS A 44 2.08 -1.25 -0.74
CA LYS A 44 0.85 -0.47 -1.02
C LYS A 44 0.97 1.01 -0.64
N PRO A 45 1.53 1.42 0.51
CA PRO A 45 1.82 2.82 0.78
C PRO A 45 2.65 3.51 -0.31
N LEU A 46 3.64 2.83 -0.92
CA LEU A 46 4.46 3.39 -2.00
C LEU A 46 3.63 3.59 -3.27
N ALA A 47 2.86 2.58 -3.68
CA ALA A 47 1.98 2.67 -4.85
C ALA A 47 0.86 3.71 -4.65
N ALA A 48 0.28 3.78 -3.45
CA ALA A 48 -0.73 4.78 -3.11
C ALA A 48 -0.14 6.19 -3.16
N TYR A 49 1.09 6.40 -2.66
CA TYR A 49 1.75 7.69 -2.76
C TYR A 49 1.98 8.11 -4.23
N ALA A 50 2.41 7.19 -5.09
CA ALA A 50 2.53 7.45 -6.53
C ALA A 50 1.17 7.85 -7.17
N ALA A 51 0.08 7.17 -6.79
CA ALA A 51 -1.26 7.53 -7.25
C ALA A 51 -1.71 8.92 -6.76
N LEU A 52 -1.34 9.30 -5.53
CA LEU A 52 -1.63 10.63 -4.99
C LEU A 52 -0.80 11.72 -5.70
N VAL A 53 0.46 11.44 -6.06
CA VAL A 53 1.26 12.35 -6.90
C VAL A 53 0.61 12.50 -8.29
N ALA A 54 0.20 11.40 -8.92
CA ALA A 54 -0.50 11.45 -10.21
C ALA A 54 -1.80 12.27 -10.13
N TYR A 55 -2.52 12.20 -9.01
CA TYR A 55 -3.67 13.05 -8.73
C TYR A 55 -3.29 14.53 -8.59
N GLU A 56 -2.26 14.85 -7.80
CA GLU A 56 -1.78 16.23 -7.65
C GLU A 56 -1.29 16.84 -8.96
N GLU A 57 -0.72 16.03 -9.86
CA GLU A 57 -0.28 16.44 -11.20
C GLU A 57 -1.42 16.54 -12.22
N GLY A 58 -2.65 16.14 -11.85
CA GLY A 58 -3.81 16.13 -12.74
C GLY A 58 -3.78 15.04 -13.81
N ALA A 59 -2.94 14.02 -13.65
CA ALA A 59 -2.90 12.86 -14.54
C ALA A 59 -4.09 11.91 -14.34
N VAL A 60 -4.64 11.89 -13.12
CA VAL A 60 -5.84 11.11 -12.73
C VAL A 60 -6.72 11.94 -11.79
N GLU A 61 -8.00 11.63 -11.72
CA GLU A 61 -8.93 12.21 -10.73
C GLU A 61 -9.44 11.13 -9.78
N LEU A 62 -9.58 11.43 -8.48
CA LEU A 62 -10.00 10.41 -7.50
C LEU A 62 -11.39 9.83 -7.79
N ASP A 63 -12.26 10.62 -8.42
CA ASP A 63 -13.63 10.23 -8.75
C ASP A 63 -13.80 9.78 -10.21
N GLU A 64 -12.72 9.70 -10.99
CA GLU A 64 -12.83 9.16 -12.35
C GLU A 64 -13.03 7.64 -12.34
N PRO A 65 -13.73 7.08 -13.34
CA PRO A 65 -13.96 5.65 -13.44
C PRO A 65 -12.66 4.84 -13.54
N ALA A 66 -12.50 3.84 -12.67
CA ALA A 66 -11.39 2.90 -12.71
C ALA A 66 -11.79 1.55 -12.11
N GLY A 67 -11.48 0.45 -12.79
CA GLY A 67 -11.82 -0.91 -12.37
C GLY A 67 -13.25 -1.33 -12.75
N PRO A 68 -13.94 -2.12 -11.88
CA PRO A 68 -15.32 -2.57 -12.15
C PRO A 68 -16.29 -1.42 -12.43
N GLU A 69 -17.38 -1.71 -13.12
CA GLU A 69 -18.44 -0.73 -13.38
C GLU A 69 -18.92 -0.04 -12.07
N GLY A 70 -18.94 1.29 -12.08
CA GLY A 70 -19.27 2.12 -10.92
C GLY A 70 -18.13 2.34 -9.91
N SER A 71 -16.95 1.76 -10.13
CA SER A 71 -15.76 1.98 -9.30
C SER A 71 -14.91 3.15 -9.82
N THR A 72 -14.09 3.71 -8.94
CA THR A 72 -13.23 4.88 -9.22
C THR A 72 -11.83 4.66 -8.63
N VAL A 73 -10.89 5.54 -8.97
CA VAL A 73 -9.54 5.55 -8.37
C VAL A 73 -9.60 5.55 -6.84
N ARG A 74 -10.48 6.36 -6.24
CA ARG A 74 -10.73 6.40 -4.79
C ARG A 74 -11.16 5.04 -4.23
N HIS A 75 -12.00 4.29 -4.95
CA HIS A 75 -12.43 2.96 -4.52
C HIS A 75 -11.30 1.94 -4.54
N LEU A 76 -10.42 2.00 -5.54
CA LEU A 76 -9.24 1.12 -5.62
C LEU A 76 -8.29 1.39 -4.45
N LEU A 77 -7.95 2.66 -4.20
CA LEU A 77 -7.12 3.11 -3.08
C LEU A 77 -7.72 2.73 -1.71
N ALA A 78 -9.03 2.88 -1.54
CA ALA A 78 -9.72 2.67 -0.26
C ALA A 78 -10.17 1.22 -0.02
N HIS A 79 -9.85 0.30 -0.93
CA HIS A 79 -10.29 -1.10 -0.87
C HIS A 79 -11.82 -1.24 -0.83
N THR A 80 -12.53 -0.48 -1.67
CA THR A 80 -13.99 -0.48 -1.78
C THR A 80 -14.48 -0.63 -3.22
N SER A 81 -13.63 -1.10 -4.14
CA SER A 81 -14.02 -1.37 -5.54
C SER A 81 -14.91 -2.61 -5.71
N GLY A 82 -14.97 -3.48 -4.70
CA GLY A 82 -15.70 -4.74 -4.76
C GLY A 82 -14.91 -5.91 -5.36
N LEU A 83 -13.67 -5.68 -5.80
CA LEU A 83 -12.76 -6.74 -6.24
C LEU A 83 -12.40 -7.70 -5.10
N ALA A 84 -12.21 -8.97 -5.46
CA ALA A 84 -11.70 -10.00 -4.55
C ALA A 84 -10.26 -9.70 -4.09
N PHE A 85 -9.76 -10.49 -3.15
CA PHE A 85 -8.43 -10.33 -2.59
C PHE A 85 -7.32 -10.39 -3.66
N ASP A 86 -7.25 -11.48 -4.43
CA ASP A 86 -6.18 -11.77 -5.42
C ASP A 86 -6.72 -12.12 -6.81
N GLU A 87 -8.03 -11.93 -7.04
CA GLU A 87 -8.67 -12.26 -8.30
C GLU A 87 -9.30 -10.99 -8.89
N HIS A 88 -9.18 -10.82 -10.21
CA HIS A 88 -9.91 -9.83 -11.00
C HIS A 88 -11.40 -10.18 -11.13
N ARG A 89 -12.04 -10.48 -10.00
CA ARG A 89 -13.43 -10.91 -9.88
C ARG A 89 -14.17 -9.98 -8.93
N VAL A 90 -15.31 -9.47 -9.38
CA VAL A 90 -16.20 -8.65 -8.56
C VAL A 90 -16.97 -9.54 -7.59
N THR A 91 -16.96 -9.18 -6.31
CA THR A 91 -17.61 -9.93 -5.21
C THR A 91 -18.63 -9.09 -4.43
N ALA A 92 -18.65 -7.78 -4.65
CA ALA A 92 -19.64 -6.84 -4.13
C ALA A 92 -19.74 -5.62 -5.06
N PRO A 93 -20.86 -4.88 -5.05
CA PRO A 93 -20.91 -3.57 -5.70
C PRO A 93 -19.87 -2.60 -5.11
N PRO A 94 -19.28 -1.68 -5.91
CA PRO A 94 -18.39 -0.64 -5.38
C PRO A 94 -19.04 0.18 -4.26
N GLY A 95 -18.26 0.56 -3.26
CA GLY A 95 -18.69 1.36 -2.10
C GLY A 95 -19.48 0.60 -1.04
N ASN A 96 -20.00 -0.60 -1.34
CA ASN A 96 -20.87 -1.33 -0.42
C ASN A 96 -20.11 -2.02 0.72
N ARG A 97 -18.89 -2.51 0.45
CA ARG A 97 -18.04 -3.20 1.44
C ARG A 97 -16.60 -2.77 1.31
N ARG A 98 -15.89 -2.76 2.44
CA ARG A 98 -14.43 -2.69 2.46
C ARG A 98 -13.85 -4.11 2.33
N LEU A 99 -13.20 -4.38 1.21
CA LEU A 99 -12.58 -5.65 0.86
C LEU A 99 -11.13 -5.39 0.48
N TYR A 100 -10.20 -5.76 1.36
CA TYR A 100 -8.78 -5.65 1.06
C TYR A 100 -8.45 -6.45 -0.20
N SER A 101 -7.80 -5.81 -1.17
CA SER A 101 -7.62 -6.34 -2.52
C SER A 101 -6.25 -5.96 -3.08
N ASN A 102 -5.45 -6.97 -3.41
CA ASN A 102 -4.25 -6.86 -4.23
C ASN A 102 -4.64 -6.58 -5.68
N ALA A 103 -5.64 -7.28 -6.22
CA ALA A 103 -6.18 -7.04 -7.57
C ALA A 103 -6.62 -5.58 -7.77
N GLY A 104 -7.17 -4.93 -6.74
CA GLY A 104 -7.50 -3.50 -6.77
C GLY A 104 -6.27 -2.58 -6.93
N PHE A 105 -5.13 -2.95 -6.35
CA PHE A 105 -3.87 -2.21 -6.53
C PHE A 105 -3.20 -2.51 -7.89
N GLU A 106 -3.38 -3.71 -8.44
CA GLU A 106 -2.96 -4.05 -9.80
C GLU A 106 -3.72 -3.20 -10.82
N VAL A 107 -5.05 -3.19 -10.73
CA VAL A 107 -5.92 -2.34 -11.58
C VAL A 107 -5.60 -0.85 -11.43
N LEU A 108 -5.25 -0.38 -10.23
CA LEU A 108 -4.82 1.01 -10.01
C LEU A 108 -3.50 1.31 -10.77
N GLY A 109 -2.53 0.41 -10.68
CA GLY A 109 -1.27 0.53 -11.40
C GLY A 109 -1.48 0.56 -12.91
N ASP A 110 -2.28 -0.37 -13.43
CA ASP A 110 -2.64 -0.44 -14.86
C ASP A 110 -3.41 0.79 -15.33
N HIS A 111 -4.20 1.42 -14.46
CA HIS A 111 -4.93 2.65 -14.79
C HIS A 111 -3.99 3.84 -14.93
N ILE A 112 -3.02 4.00 -14.02
CA ILE A 112 -2.05 5.10 -14.01
C ILE A 112 -1.02 4.96 -15.15
N ALA A 113 -0.69 3.74 -15.56
CA ALA A 113 0.35 3.49 -16.56
C ALA A 113 -0.08 3.70 -18.02
N LYS A 114 -1.35 4.07 -18.28
CA LYS A 114 -1.90 4.31 -19.62
C LYS A 114 -1.47 5.68 -20.17
#